data_AF-A0A3P7LT95-F1
#
_entry.id   AF-A0A3P7LT95-F1
#
_cell.length_a   1.000
_cell.length_b   1.000
_cell.length_c   1.000
_cell.angle_alpha   90.00
_cell.angle_beta   90.00
_cell.angle_gamma   90.00
#
_symmetry.space_group_name_H-M   'P 1'
#
loop_
_entity.id
_entity.type
_entity.pdbx_description
1 polymer ?
#
loop_
_entity_poly.entity_id
_entity_poly.type
_entity_poly.pdbx_seq_one_letter_code
_entity_poly.pdbx_strand_id
1 'polypeptide(L)'
;MRPEPLLRAPSEGYSEALKILRRRFGQPHLIARAHIDNLVDGPVLRAMDPTDFMKLAGDMRQCKNTLQQLDYVTDLNSSRTLTAIIG
;
A
#
# COMPACT_ATOMS: atom_id res chain seq x y z
N MET A 1 21.57 -11.16 -40.17
CA MET A 1 21.86 -10.97 -38.73
C MET A 1 20.72 -10.19 -38.11
N ARG A 2 20.00 -10.81 -37.16
CA ARG A 2 18.99 -10.11 -36.35
C ARG A 2 19.78 -9.35 -35.27
N PRO A 3 19.68 -8.01 -35.15
CA PRO A 3 20.45 -7.29 -34.15
C PRO A 3 20.00 -7.72 -32.76
N GLU A 4 20.96 -8.13 -31.92
CA GLU A 4 20.78 -8.32 -30.48
C GLU A 4 20.14 -7.05 -29.89
N PRO A 5 19.07 -7.16 -29.08
CA PRO A 5 18.43 -5.98 -28.53
C PRO A 5 19.42 -5.29 -27.60
N LEU A 6 19.82 -4.10 -28.03
CA LEU A 6 20.64 -3.13 -27.30
C LEU A 6 20.35 -3.22 -25.79
N LEU A 7 21.37 -3.58 -25.01
CA LEU A 7 21.38 -3.41 -23.56
C LEU A 7 20.95 -1.97 -23.27
N ARG A 8 19.69 -1.79 -22.87
CA ARG A 8 19.15 -0.50 -22.44
C ARG A 8 20.06 0.05 -21.35
N ALA A 9 20.13 1.37 -21.23
CA ALA A 9 20.87 1.99 -20.13
C ALA A 9 20.41 1.33 -18.81
N PRO A 10 21.30 1.02 -17.85
CA PRO A 10 20.95 0.26 -16.65
C PRO A 10 19.72 0.80 -15.90
N SER A 11 19.55 2.13 -15.88
CA SER A 11 18.37 2.81 -15.31
C SER A 11 17.07 2.54 -16.08
N GLU A 12 17.13 2.49 -17.41
CA GLU A 12 16.01 2.23 -18.29
C GLU A 12 15.59 0.75 -18.22
N GLY A 13 16.56 -0.17 -18.21
CA GLY A 13 16.30 -1.59 -18.00
C GLY A 13 15.65 -1.88 -16.64
N TYR A 14 16.14 -1.23 -15.57
CA TYR A 14 15.58 -1.37 -14.22
C TYR A 14 14.15 -0.81 -14.12
N SER A 15 13.89 0.37 -14.68
CA SER A 15 12.55 0.97 -14.71
C SER A 15 11.53 0.07 -15.41
N GLU A 16 11.94 -0.55 -16.52
CA GLU A 16 11.09 -1.45 -17.30
C GLU A 16 10.86 -2.78 -16.58
N ALA A 17 11.87 -3.32 -15.89
CA ALA A 17 11.71 -4.47 -15.02
C ALA A 17 10.68 -4.19 -13.90
N LEU A 18 10.76 -3.03 -13.23
CA LEU A 18 9.77 -2.62 -12.22
C LEU A 18 8.35 -2.50 -12.79
N LYS A 19 8.19 -1.96 -14.01
CA LYS A 19 6.89 -1.90 -14.68
C LYS A 19 6.34 -3.29 -14.98
N ILE A 20 7.16 -4.23 -15.44
CA ILE A 20 6.76 -5.62 -15.70
C ILE A 20 6.33 -6.30 -14.40
N LEU A 21 7.12 -6.15 -13.32
CA LEU A 21 6.79 -6.69 -12.02
C LEU A 21 5.45 -6.15 -11.51
N ARG A 22 5.24 -4.83 -11.58
CA ARG A 22 3.96 -4.21 -11.21
C ARG A 22 2.80 -4.71 -12.08
N ARG A 23 2.99 -4.91 -13.39
CA ARG A 23 1.91 -5.41 -14.26
C ARG A 23 1.58 -6.88 -14.06
N ARG A 24 2.57 -7.72 -13.79
CA ARG A 24 2.38 -9.19 -13.66
C ARG A 24 2.05 -9.63 -12.24
N PHE A 25 2.60 -8.94 -11.25
CA PHE A 25 2.54 -9.33 -9.84
C PHE A 25 2.00 -8.21 -8.94
N GLY A 26 1.91 -6.98 -9.44
CA GLY A 26 1.24 -5.92 -8.72
C GLY A 26 -0.26 -6.21 -8.70
N GLN A 27 -0.78 -6.45 -7.49
CA GLN A 27 -2.21 -6.56 -7.23
C GLN A 27 -2.59 -5.37 -6.34
N PRO A 28 -2.79 -4.16 -6.91
CA PRO A 28 -3.03 -2.94 -6.15
C PRO A 28 -4.17 -3.07 -5.14
N HIS A 29 -5.24 -3.75 -5.54
CA HIS A 29 -6.41 -4.03 -4.71
C HIS A 29 -6.06 -4.90 -3.49
N LEU A 30 -5.25 -5.96 -3.66
CA LEU A 30 -4.84 -6.80 -2.52
C LEU A 30 -3.88 -6.06 -1.59
N ILE A 31 -2.97 -5.25 -2.13
CA ILE A 31 -2.05 -4.43 -1.34
C ILE A 31 -2.83 -3.40 -0.54
N ALA A 32 -3.73 -2.65 -1.19
CA ALA A 32 -4.62 -1.69 -0.55
C ALA A 32 -5.46 -2.37 0.55
N ARG A 33 -6.03 -3.54 0.23
CA ARG A 33 -6.86 -4.30 1.16
C ARG A 33 -6.08 -4.75 2.40
N ALA A 34 -4.88 -5.30 2.24
CA ALA A 34 -4.04 -5.73 3.36
C ALA A 34 -3.69 -4.56 4.29
N HIS A 35 -3.41 -3.38 3.75
CA HIS A 35 -3.16 -2.18 4.55
C HIS A 35 -4.40 -1.69 5.30
N ILE A 36 -5.59 -1.79 4.69
CA ILE A 36 -6.85 -1.42 5.34
C ILE A 36 -7.21 -2.45 6.42
N ASP A 37 -7.11 -3.74 6.14
CA ASP A 37 -7.43 -4.82 7.08
C ASP A 37 -6.52 -4.74 8.32
N ASN A 38 -5.23 -4.42 8.15
CA ASN A 38 -4.33 -4.19 9.30
C ASN A 38 -4.79 -3.06 10.23
N LEU A 39 -5.49 -2.05 9.71
CA LEU A 39 -6.04 -0.97 10.54
C LEU A 39 -7.37 -1.37 11.19
N VAL A 40 -8.20 -2.12 10.46
CA VAL A 40 -9.56 -2.49 10.87
C VAL A 40 -9.57 -3.64 11.86
N ASP A 41 -8.69 -4.63 11.67
CA ASP A 41 -8.57 -5.82 12.53
C ASP A 41 -7.65 -5.56 13.75
N GLY A 42 -7.17 -4.33 13.90
CA GLY A 42 -6.36 -3.89 15.02
C GLY A 42 -7.17 -3.77 16.33
N PRO A 43 -6.49 -3.55 17.47
CA PRO A 43 -7.16 -3.31 18.75
C PRO A 43 -8.07 -2.08 18.64
N VAL A 44 -9.28 -2.14 19.21
CA VAL A 44 -10.15 -0.97 19.30
C VAL A 44 -9.50 0.14 20.12
N LEU A 45 -9.68 1.40 19.72
CA LEU A 45 -9.05 2.58 20.34
C LEU A 45 -9.22 2.63 21.86
N ARG A 46 -10.37 2.15 22.37
CA ARG A 46 -10.69 2.14 23.80
C ARG A 46 -9.76 1.25 24.65
N ALA A 47 -9.05 0.31 24.04
CA ALA A 47 -8.16 -0.64 24.71
C ALA A 47 -6.66 -0.34 24.48
N MET A 48 -6.34 0.74 23.76
CA MET A 48 -4.96 1.08 23.37
C MET A 48 -4.20 1.80 24.48
N ASP A 49 -2.93 1.43 24.67
CA ASP A 49 -1.98 2.19 25.45
C ASP A 49 -1.27 3.27 24.58
N PRO A 50 -0.48 4.20 25.16
CA PRO A 50 0.23 5.22 24.39
C PRO A 50 1.16 4.66 23.28
N THR A 51 1.71 3.47 23.47
CA THR A 51 2.57 2.79 22.50
C THR A 51 1.76 2.27 21.33
N ASP A 52 0.59 1.68 21.60
CA ASP A 52 -0.35 1.23 20.58
C ASP A 52 -0.84 2.38 19.70
N PHE A 53 -1.12 3.55 20.30
CA PHE A 53 -1.49 4.75 19.54
C PHE A 53 -0.38 5.23 18.60
N MET A 54 0.89 5.22 19.06
CA MET A 54 2.02 5.58 18.21
C MET A 54 2.18 4.61 17.04
N LYS A 55 2.02 3.31 17.30
CA LYS A 55 2.04 2.27 16.27
C LYS A 55 0.92 2.47 15.26
N LEU A 56 -0.31 2.66 15.72
CA LEU A 56 -1.46 2.93 14.86
C LEU A 56 -1.24 4.18 13.98
N ALA A 57 -0.71 5.27 14.55
CA ALA A 57 -0.41 6.48 13.78
C ALA A 57 0.64 6.22 12.67
N GLY A 58 1.64 5.37 12.95
CA GLY A 58 2.60 4.89 11.97
C GLY A 58 1.93 4.07 10.86
N ASP A 59 1.12 3.08 11.24
CA ASP A 59 0.41 2.20 10.32
C ASP A 59 -0.59 2.99 9.44
N MET A 60 -1.30 3.96 10.00
CA MET A 60 -2.20 4.85 9.24
C MET A 60 -1.44 5.71 8.25
N ARG A 61 -0.28 6.25 8.62
CA ARG A 61 0.58 7.04 7.72
C ARG A 61 1.11 6.18 6.58
N GLN A 62 1.55 4.97 6.88
CA GLN A 62 2.03 4.03 5.88
C GLN A 62 0.90 3.60 4.93
N CYS A 63 -0.28 3.27 5.47
CA CYS A 63 -1.48 2.93 4.71
C CYS A 63 -1.86 4.06 3.73
N LYS A 64 -1.94 5.30 4.22
CA LYS A 64 -2.21 6.48 3.38
C LYS A 64 -1.18 6.63 2.25
N ASN A 65 0.10 6.53 2.56
CA ASN A 65 1.16 6.67 1.55
C ASN A 65 1.06 5.58 0.46
N THR A 66 0.82 4.32 0.85
CA THR A 66 0.64 3.21 -0.10
C THR A 66 -0.58 3.45 -0.98
N LEU A 67 -1.72 3.79 -0.37
CA LEU A 67 -2.98 3.99 -1.11
C LEU A 67 -2.91 5.21 -2.05
N GLN A 68 -2.16 6.26 -1.70
CA GLN A 68 -1.89 7.39 -2.60
C GLN A 68 -1.10 6.97 -3.84
N GLN A 69 -0.14 6.05 -3.70
CA GLN A 69 0.63 5.53 -4.83
C GLN A 69 -0.17 4.58 -5.72
N LEU A 70 -1.20 3.95 -5.17
CA LEU A 70 -2.05 2.98 -5.87
C LEU A 70 -3.35 3.58 -6.42
N ASP A 71 -3.68 4.83 -6.05
CA ASP A 71 -4.95 5.52 -6.34
C ASP A 71 -6.18 4.90 -5.63
N TYR A 72 -6.01 4.48 -4.38
CA TYR A 72 -7.03 3.84 -3.53
C TYR A 72 -7.39 4.66 -2.27
N VAL A 73 -7.08 5.96 -2.24
CA VAL A 73 -7.25 6.80 -1.04
C VAL A 73 -8.71 6.89 -0.57
N THR A 74 -9.66 6.76 -1.49
CA THR A 74 -11.10 6.75 -1.20
C THR A 74 -11.52 5.60 -0.28
N ASP A 75 -10.84 4.45 -0.35
CA ASP A 75 -11.21 3.26 0.40
C ASP A 75 -10.84 3.38 1.88
N LEU A 76 -9.69 4.02 2.17
CA LEU A 76 -9.29 4.39 3.53
C LEU A 76 -10.21 5.44 4.15
N ASN A 77 -10.61 6.43 3.36
CA ASN A 77 -11.50 7.50 3.82
C ASN A 77 -12.99 7.09 3.84
N SER A 78 -13.32 5.84 3.51
CA SER A 78 -14.70 5.38 3.52
C SER A 78 -15.24 5.35 4.96
N SER A 79 -16.50 5.74 5.13
CA SER A 79 -17.17 5.69 6.44
C SER A 79 -17.06 4.31 7.07
N ARG A 80 -17.12 3.23 6.27
CA ARG A 80 -16.96 1.86 6.74
C ARG A 80 -15.61 1.63 7.43
N THR A 81 -14.51 2.05 6.80
CA THR A 81 -13.16 1.88 7.34
C THR A 81 -12.98 2.71 8.61
N LEU A 82 -13.41 3.97 8.60
CA LEU A 82 -13.28 4.85 9.76
C LEU A 82 -14.10 4.36 10.96
N THR A 83 -15.34 3.92 10.75
CA THR A 83 -16.17 3.35 11.82
C THR A 83 -15.54 2.10 12.43
N ALA A 84 -14.94 1.23 11.60
CA ALA A 84 -14.34 0.00 12.11
C ALA A 84 -13.07 0.25 12.94
N ILE A 85 -12.25 1.25 12.58
CA ILE A 85 -11.09 1.66 13.39
C ILE A 85 -11.53 2.24 14.74
N ILE A 86 -12.62 3.02 14.76
CA ILE A 86 -13.12 3.67 15.98
C ILE A 86 -13.66 2.64 16.99
N GLY A 87 -14.32 1.58 16.52
CA GLY A 87 -14.96 0.56 17.36
C GLY A 87 -16.34 0.94 17.85
#